data_AF-A0AAZ3R4Q5-F1
#
_entry.id   AF-A0AAZ3R4Q5-F1
#
_cell.length_a   1.000
_cell.length_b   1.000
_cell.length_c   1.000
_cell.angle_alpha   90.00
_cell.angle_beta   90.00
_cell.angle_gamma   90.00
#
_symmetry.space_group_name_H-M   'P 1'
#
loop_
_entity.id
_entity.type
_entity.pdbx_description
1 polymer ?
#
loop_
_entity_poly.entity_id
_entity_poly.type
_entity_poly.pdbx_seq_one_letter_code
_entity_poly.pdbx_strand_id
1 'polypeptide(L)'
;VTEAAMSPSSLKLYEAQFFGFTPQTCMVRVYSAFQDFLNELLLVVEAVFVRKLSGTEPNGEQLCSRARECSQKLQIFLQERFKRLTCLMETVLVNNVLSVPPNVLLPDDQPHKKYFQRLEEVLNLESSLAELQLVYQAEVCGRQALLQLDGILRWIVELQAAWMQEGMASFHDSFHAVIGEVNKKRTG
;
A
#
# COMPACT_ATOMS: atom_id res chain seq x y z
N VAL A 1 7.81 11.34 -30.44
CA VAL A 1 6.96 10.47 -29.61
C VAL A 1 5.60 11.13 -29.60
N THR A 2 4.64 10.58 -30.33
CA THR A 2 3.27 11.08 -30.34
C THR A 2 2.61 10.72 -29.02
N GLU A 3 2.17 11.75 -28.32
CA GLU A 3 1.37 11.72 -27.09
C GLU A 3 -0.04 11.20 -27.44
N ALA A 4 -0.14 9.93 -27.81
CA ALA A 4 -1.41 9.25 -27.93
C ALA A 4 -1.74 8.69 -26.54
N ALA A 5 -2.90 9.08 -26.01
CA ALA A 5 -3.42 8.65 -24.72
C ALA A 5 -3.28 7.12 -24.58
N MET A 6 -2.33 6.68 -23.74
CA MET A 6 -2.06 5.27 -23.48
C MET A 6 -3.26 4.68 -22.76
N SER A 7 -3.96 3.74 -23.39
CA SER A 7 -5.04 3.01 -22.75
C SER A 7 -4.50 2.23 -21.54
N PRO A 8 -5.28 2.03 -20.45
CA PRO A 8 -4.82 1.30 -19.26
C PRO A 8 -4.34 -0.13 -19.59
N SER A 9 -4.93 -0.76 -20.61
CA SER A 9 -4.55 -2.07 -21.11
C SER A 9 -3.19 -2.09 -21.82
N SER A 10 -2.71 -0.95 -22.33
CA SER A 10 -1.37 -0.84 -22.92
C SER A 10 -0.25 -0.77 -21.90
N LEU A 11 -0.56 -0.42 -20.64
CA LEU A 11 0.44 -0.12 -19.60
C LEU A 11 1.03 -1.35 -18.92
N LYS A 12 0.55 -2.58 -19.22
CA LYS A 12 1.06 -3.84 -18.64
C LYS A 12 1.18 -3.76 -17.10
N LEU A 13 0.06 -3.41 -16.45
CA LEU A 13 0.02 -3.17 -15.00
C LEU A 13 0.27 -4.44 -14.18
N TYR A 14 -0.10 -5.60 -14.71
CA TYR A 14 0.14 -6.88 -14.04
C TYR A 14 1.63 -7.22 -14.01
N GLU A 15 2.33 -6.97 -15.13
CA GLU A 15 3.78 -7.04 -15.19
C GLU A 15 4.43 -6.05 -14.22
N ALA A 16 3.88 -4.83 -14.12
CA ALA A 16 4.42 -3.81 -13.22
C ALA A 16 4.31 -4.18 -11.74
N GLN A 17 3.26 -4.93 -11.34
CA GLN A 17 3.16 -5.49 -9.99
C GLN A 17 4.34 -6.43 -9.69
N PHE A 18 4.73 -7.26 -10.67
CA PHE A 18 5.84 -8.21 -10.51
C PHE A 18 7.21 -7.54 -10.58
N PHE A 19 7.44 -6.66 -11.56
CA PHE A 19 8.76 -6.05 -11.81
C PHE A 19 9.02 -4.76 -11.01
N GLY A 20 7.98 -4.12 -10.47
CA GLY A 20 8.07 -2.81 -9.81
C GLY A 20 8.21 -1.64 -10.79
N PHE A 21 8.13 -1.89 -12.09
CA PHE A 21 8.14 -0.88 -13.16
C PHE A 21 7.36 -1.38 -14.38
N THR A 22 6.85 -0.47 -15.20
CA THR A 22 6.21 -0.87 -16.46
C THR A 22 7.28 -1.22 -17.51
N PRO A 23 7.09 -2.30 -18.29
CA PRO A 23 8.03 -2.68 -19.36
C PRO A 23 8.36 -1.51 -20.31
N GLN A 24 7.38 -0.65 -20.60
CA GLN A 24 7.53 0.53 -21.46
C GLN A 24 8.52 1.54 -20.88
N THR A 25 8.45 1.83 -19.57
CA THR A 25 9.41 2.72 -18.92
C THR A 25 10.83 2.14 -18.93
N CYS A 26 10.97 0.83 -18.76
CA CYS A 26 12.27 0.16 -18.91
C CYS A 26 12.83 0.37 -20.33
N MET A 27 12.00 0.16 -21.36
CA MET A 27 12.41 0.30 -22.76
C MET A 27 12.83 1.72 -23.12
N VAL A 28 12.12 2.75 -22.61
CA VAL A 28 12.53 4.15 -22.79
C VAL A 28 13.92 4.40 -22.22
N ARG A 29 14.21 3.90 -21.00
CA ARG A 29 15.53 4.07 -20.37
C ARG A 29 16.63 3.37 -21.16
N VAL A 30 16.38 2.15 -21.61
CA VAL A 30 17.32 1.38 -22.44
C VAL A 30 17.60 2.12 -23.76
N TYR A 31 16.55 2.58 -24.45
CA TYR A 31 16.67 3.35 -25.69
C TYR A 31 17.50 4.62 -25.49
N SER A 32 17.23 5.39 -24.43
CA SER A 32 18.00 6.59 -24.10
C SER A 32 19.47 6.28 -23.87
N ALA A 33 19.79 5.26 -23.06
CA ALA A 33 21.17 4.89 -22.77
C ALA A 33 21.96 4.51 -24.03
N PHE A 34 21.35 3.73 -24.94
CA PHE A 34 21.98 3.41 -26.22
C PHE A 34 22.13 4.61 -27.14
N GLN A 35 21.14 5.51 -27.16
CA GLN A 35 21.21 6.73 -27.97
C GLN A 35 22.32 7.66 -27.48
N ASP A 36 22.46 7.82 -26.16
CA ASP A 36 23.51 8.62 -25.54
C ASP A 36 24.89 8.02 -25.88
N PHE A 37 25.05 6.71 -25.72
CA PHE A 37 26.30 6.01 -26.08
C PHE A 37 26.65 6.16 -27.57
N LEU A 38 25.67 6.08 -28.48
CA LEU A 38 25.90 6.25 -29.91
C LEU A 38 26.37 7.67 -30.24
N ASN A 39 25.78 8.68 -29.59
CA ASN A 39 26.20 10.07 -29.75
C ASN A 39 27.62 10.29 -29.22
N GLU A 40 27.97 9.74 -28.04
CA GLU A 40 29.31 9.81 -27.48
C GLU A 40 30.35 9.16 -28.42
N LEU A 41 30.05 7.97 -28.95
CA LEU A 41 30.95 7.27 -29.87
C LEU A 41 31.22 8.09 -31.13
N LEU A 42 30.20 8.73 -31.70
CA LEU A 42 30.36 9.57 -32.89
C LEU A 42 31.26 10.78 -32.64
N LEU A 43 31.16 11.40 -31.45
CA LEU A 43 32.05 12.50 -31.07
C LEU A 43 33.50 12.04 -30.99
N VAL A 44 33.76 10.85 -30.41
CA VAL A 44 35.10 10.27 -30.34
C VAL A 44 35.64 9.96 -31.73
N VAL A 45 34.82 9.35 -32.58
CA VAL A 45 35.20 9.02 -33.97
C VAL A 45 35.56 10.29 -34.74
N GLU A 46 34.73 11.33 -34.67
CA GLU A 46 34.99 12.64 -35.28
C GLU A 46 36.32 13.23 -34.79
N ALA A 47 36.56 13.26 -33.48
CA ALA A 47 37.78 13.78 -32.89
C ALA A 47 39.04 13.00 -33.33
N VAL A 48 38.95 11.67 -33.44
CA VAL A 48 40.05 10.83 -33.92
C VAL A 48 40.34 11.11 -35.40
N PHE A 49 39.32 11.23 -36.24
CA PHE A 49 39.48 11.59 -37.65
C PHE A 49 40.19 12.94 -37.81
N VAL A 50 39.72 13.97 -37.10
CA VAL A 50 40.34 15.30 -37.14
C VAL A 50 41.81 15.24 -36.72
N ARG A 51 42.10 14.57 -35.59
CA ARG A 51 43.47 14.45 -35.07
C ARG A 51 44.40 13.68 -36.00
N LYS A 52 43.90 12.67 -36.71
CA LYS A 52 44.71 11.84 -37.60
C LYS A 52 45.00 12.52 -38.94
N LEU A 53 44.08 13.35 -39.43
CA LEU A 53 44.22 14.01 -40.73
C LEU A 53 44.80 15.42 -40.65
N SER A 54 44.77 16.07 -39.49
CA SER A 54 45.34 17.41 -39.30
C SER A 54 46.85 17.50 -39.57
N GLY A 55 47.58 16.39 -39.51
CA GLY A 55 49.01 16.33 -39.88
C GLY A 55 49.27 16.25 -41.39
N THR A 56 48.23 16.06 -42.21
CA THR A 56 48.34 15.80 -43.65
C THR A 56 47.73 16.92 -44.50
N GLU A 57 46.75 17.64 -43.97
CA GLU A 57 46.02 18.69 -44.69
C GLU A 57 46.44 20.10 -44.21
N PRO A 58 46.77 21.02 -45.13
CA PRO A 58 47.25 22.37 -44.78
C PRO A 58 46.15 23.28 -44.21
N ASN A 59 44.87 22.90 -44.34
CA ASN A 59 43.73 23.74 -43.96
C ASN A 59 42.84 23.09 -42.88
N GLY A 60 43.29 23.14 -41.63
CA GLY A 60 42.64 22.47 -40.50
C GLY A 60 41.18 22.85 -40.25
N GLU A 61 40.77 24.09 -40.55
CA GLU A 61 39.38 24.54 -40.38
C GLU A 61 38.42 23.87 -41.37
N GLN A 62 38.83 23.73 -42.65
CA GLN A 62 38.06 23.01 -43.66
C GLN A 62 37.95 21.51 -43.34
N LEU A 63 38.99 20.96 -42.73
CA LEU A 63 38.98 19.56 -42.30
C LEU A 63 37.98 19.32 -41.17
N CYS A 64 37.95 20.20 -40.16
CA CYS A 64 37.00 20.14 -39.06
C CYS A 64 35.55 20.26 -39.55
N SER A 65 35.25 21.21 -40.45
CA SER A 65 33.89 21.40 -40.97
C SER A 65 33.43 20.20 -41.79
N ARG A 66 34.30 19.64 -42.64
CA ARG A 66 33.99 18.43 -43.43
C ARG A 66 33.83 17.19 -42.56
N ALA A 67 34.66 17.03 -41.53
CA ALA A 67 34.53 15.95 -40.55
C ALA A 67 33.20 16.04 -39.80
N ARG A 68 32.80 17.27 -39.40
CA ARG A 68 31.52 17.52 -38.75
C ARG A 68 30.33 17.18 -39.64
N GLU A 69 30.35 17.61 -40.90
CA GLU A 69 29.29 17.31 -41.87
C GLU A 69 29.17 15.80 -42.12
N CYS A 70 30.30 15.10 -42.26
CA CYS A 70 30.34 13.66 -42.44
C CYS A 70 29.80 12.92 -41.20
N SER A 71 30.23 13.33 -40.01
CA SER A 71 29.77 12.82 -38.72
C SER A 71 28.25 12.96 -38.55
N GLN A 72 27.69 14.12 -38.92
CA GLN A 72 26.23 14.36 -38.90
C GLN A 72 25.46 13.46 -39.87
N LYS A 73 25.97 13.27 -41.10
CA LYS A 73 25.35 12.34 -42.07
C LYS A 73 25.36 10.91 -41.55
N LEU A 74 26.48 10.48 -40.95
CA LEU A 74 26.60 9.17 -40.33
C LEU A 74 25.65 9.04 -39.13
N GLN A 75 25.52 10.08 -38.30
CA GLN A 75 24.61 10.12 -37.16
C GLN A 75 23.16 9.89 -37.59
N ILE A 76 22.67 10.64 -38.58
CA ILE A 76 21.30 10.50 -39.10
C ILE A 76 21.06 9.07 -39.60
N PHE A 77 21.99 8.55 -40.40
CA PHE A 77 21.90 7.18 -40.92
C PHE A 77 21.84 6.11 -39.82
N LEU A 78 22.69 6.24 -38.80
CA LEU A 78 22.73 5.32 -37.67
C LEU A 78 21.48 5.44 -36.80
N GLN A 79 20.97 6.65 -36.57
CA GLN A 79 19.74 6.89 -35.79
C GLN A 79 18.52 6.23 -36.45
N GLU A 80 18.37 6.34 -37.77
CA GLU A 80 17.29 5.68 -38.50
C GLU A 80 17.35 4.16 -38.38
N ARG A 81 18.54 3.57 -38.49
CA ARG A 81 18.73 2.13 -38.31
C ARG A 81 18.49 1.70 -36.86
N PHE A 82 19.03 2.46 -35.91
CA PHE A 82 18.86 2.20 -34.49
C PHE A 82 17.40 2.21 -34.09
N LYS A 83 16.60 3.16 -34.60
CA LYS A 83 15.15 3.21 -34.38
C LYS A 83 14.46 1.92 -34.83
N ARG A 84 14.75 1.44 -36.04
CA ARG A 84 14.16 0.18 -36.57
C ARG A 84 14.53 -1.02 -35.72
N LEU A 85 15.80 -1.15 -35.34
CA LEU A 85 16.28 -2.25 -34.52
C LEU A 85 15.69 -2.20 -33.10
N THR A 86 15.56 -1.00 -32.53
CA THR A 86 14.97 -0.85 -31.20
C THR A 86 13.49 -1.23 -31.19
N CYS A 87 12.71 -0.93 -32.23
CA CYS A 87 11.32 -1.42 -32.30
C CYS A 87 11.24 -2.96 -32.27
N LEU A 88 12.15 -3.65 -32.95
CA LEU A 88 12.22 -5.11 -32.91
C LEU A 88 12.66 -5.62 -31.53
N MET A 89 13.69 -5.00 -30.96
CA MET A 89 14.18 -5.32 -29.62
C MET A 89 13.10 -5.10 -28.55
N GLU A 90 12.39 -3.98 -28.61
CA GLU A 90 11.26 -3.65 -27.75
C GLU A 90 10.18 -4.72 -27.83
N THR A 91 9.80 -5.12 -29.05
CA THR A 91 8.81 -6.19 -29.26
C THR A 91 9.23 -7.49 -28.58
N VAL A 92 10.49 -7.90 -28.74
CA VAL A 92 11.01 -9.14 -28.13
C VAL A 92 11.09 -9.01 -26.61
N LEU A 93 11.67 -7.93 -26.09
CA LEU A 93 11.85 -7.74 -24.66
C LEU A 93 10.50 -7.61 -23.95
N VAL A 94 9.59 -6.77 -24.46
CA VAL A 94 8.30 -6.54 -23.83
C VAL A 94 7.40 -7.77 -23.91
N ASN A 95 7.42 -8.54 -24.99
CA ASN A 95 6.50 -9.68 -25.14
C ASN A 95 7.06 -10.99 -24.57
N ASN A 96 8.38 -11.18 -24.55
CA ASN A 96 8.97 -12.47 -24.17
C ASN A 96 9.73 -12.44 -22.83
N VAL A 97 10.26 -11.28 -22.43
CA VAL A 97 11.10 -11.16 -21.22
C VAL A 97 10.36 -10.44 -20.10
N LEU A 98 9.78 -9.29 -20.42
CA LEU A 98 9.05 -8.42 -19.50
C LEU A 98 7.54 -8.64 -19.64
N SER A 99 7.12 -9.90 -19.74
CA SER A 99 5.71 -10.29 -19.79
C SER A 99 5.45 -11.40 -18.80
N VAL A 100 4.34 -11.27 -18.06
CA VAL A 100 3.82 -12.37 -17.25
C VAL A 100 2.90 -13.20 -18.15
N PRO A 101 3.12 -14.52 -18.28
CA PRO A 101 2.26 -15.35 -19.11
C PRO A 101 0.81 -15.30 -18.62
N PRO A 102 -0.21 -15.29 -19.51
CA PRO A 102 -1.61 -15.07 -19.11
C PRO A 102 -2.18 -16.16 -18.19
N ASN A 103 -1.55 -17.35 -18.18
CA ASN A 103 -1.98 -18.49 -17.36
C ASN A 103 -1.22 -18.58 -16.02
N VAL A 104 -0.36 -17.60 -15.72
CA VAL A 104 0.43 -17.57 -14.50
C VAL A 104 -0.16 -16.54 -13.55
N LEU A 105 -0.48 -17.01 -12.35
CA LEU A 105 -0.91 -16.17 -11.24
C LEU A 105 0.32 -15.83 -10.40
N LEU A 106 0.55 -14.54 -10.15
CA LEU A 106 1.64 -14.09 -9.29
C LEU A 106 1.44 -14.61 -7.84
N PRO A 107 2.54 -14.80 -7.07
CA PRO A 107 2.46 -15.27 -5.69
C PRO A 107 1.52 -14.43 -4.82
N ASP A 108 1.56 -13.11 -4.99
CA ASP A 108 0.73 -12.16 -4.24
C ASP A 108 -0.77 -12.33 -4.51
N ASP A 109 -1.12 -12.92 -5.66
CA ASP A 109 -2.51 -13.15 -6.04
C ASP A 109 -3.00 -14.56 -5.70
N GLN A 110 -2.15 -15.45 -5.19
CA GLN A 110 -2.59 -16.80 -4.77
C GLN A 110 -3.77 -16.80 -3.80
N PRO A 111 -3.89 -15.86 -2.83
CA PRO A 111 -5.07 -15.77 -1.99
C PRO A 111 -6.37 -15.62 -2.79
N HIS A 112 -6.37 -14.89 -3.91
CA HIS A 112 -7.54 -14.71 -4.76
C HIS A 112 -8.00 -16.02 -5.43
N LYS A 113 -7.09 -16.97 -5.66
CA LYS A 113 -7.44 -18.31 -6.17
C LYS A 113 -8.03 -19.22 -5.10
N LYS A 114 -7.51 -19.14 -3.87
CA LYS A 114 -7.92 -19.98 -2.75
C LYS A 114 -9.20 -19.47 -2.07
N TYR A 115 -9.32 -18.15 -1.99
CA TYR A 115 -10.42 -17.44 -1.38
C TYR A 115 -11.04 -16.53 -2.43
N PHE A 116 -11.72 -17.15 -3.39
CA PHE A 116 -12.65 -16.40 -4.25
C PHE A 116 -13.87 -16.04 -3.40
N GLN A 117 -13.68 -15.17 -2.41
CA GLN A 117 -14.77 -14.72 -1.56
C GLN A 117 -15.74 -13.96 -2.44
N ARG A 118 -16.94 -14.50 -2.57
CA ARG A 118 -18.04 -13.74 -3.16
C ARG A 118 -18.28 -12.53 -2.27
N LEU A 119 -18.53 -11.37 -2.89
CA LEU A 119 -18.83 -10.13 -2.17
C LEU A 119 -19.87 -10.34 -1.06
N GLU A 120 -20.86 -11.18 -1.31
CA GLU A 120 -21.89 -11.57 -0.35
C GLU A 120 -21.35 -12.30 0.90
N GLU A 121 -20.37 -13.19 0.74
CA GLU A 121 -19.73 -13.89 1.87
C GLU A 121 -18.93 -12.91 2.74
N VAL A 122 -18.26 -11.92 2.13
CA VAL A 122 -17.56 -10.85 2.86
C VAL A 122 -18.54 -10.01 3.66
N LEU A 123 -19.64 -9.56 3.03
CA LEU A 123 -20.66 -8.76 3.70
C LEU A 123 -21.33 -9.52 4.86
N ASN A 124 -21.58 -10.82 4.69
CA ASN A 124 -22.13 -11.66 5.75
C ASN A 124 -21.15 -11.81 6.93
N LEU A 125 -19.85 -11.94 6.66
CA LEU A 125 -18.82 -11.97 7.69
C LEU A 125 -18.71 -10.64 8.42
N GLU A 126 -18.78 -9.52 7.72
CA GLU A 126 -18.79 -8.17 8.32
C GLU A 126 -20.01 -7.96 9.22
N SER A 127 -21.20 -8.39 8.78
CA SER A 127 -22.42 -8.36 9.60
C SER A 127 -22.28 -9.22 10.86
N SER A 128 -21.78 -10.45 10.70
CA SER A 128 -21.58 -11.38 11.82
C SER A 128 -20.57 -10.84 12.84
N LEU A 129 -19.51 -10.16 12.37
CA LEU A 129 -18.53 -9.52 13.22
C LEU A 129 -19.15 -8.37 14.03
N ALA A 130 -19.98 -7.54 13.39
CA ALA A 130 -20.67 -6.43 14.05
C ALA A 130 -21.65 -6.92 15.12
N GLU A 131 -22.43 -7.97 14.81
CA GLU A 131 -23.32 -8.62 15.78
C GLU A 131 -22.55 -9.19 16.96
N LEU A 132 -21.45 -9.91 16.70
CA LEU A 132 -20.61 -10.49 17.75
C LEU A 132 -20.00 -9.40 18.64
N GLN A 133 -19.58 -8.27 18.07
CA GLN A 133 -19.05 -7.14 18.83
C GLN A 133 -20.10 -6.52 19.76
N LEU A 134 -21.37 -6.43 19.31
CA LEU A 134 -22.47 -5.94 20.12
C LEU A 134 -22.77 -6.89 21.29
N VAL A 135 -22.82 -8.19 21.02
CA VAL A 135 -23.02 -9.22 22.06
C VAL A 135 -21.90 -9.19 23.08
N TYR A 136 -20.64 -9.12 22.62
CA TYR A 136 -19.48 -9.02 23.50
C TYR A 136 -19.54 -7.78 24.41
N GLN A 137 -19.93 -6.62 23.88
CA GLN A 137 -20.10 -5.41 24.69
C GLN A 137 -21.19 -5.56 25.75
N ALA A 138 -22.33 -6.15 25.38
CA ALA A 138 -23.41 -6.42 26.31
C ALA A 138 -22.97 -7.39 27.42
N GLU A 139 -22.19 -8.41 27.09
CA GLU A 139 -21.65 -9.37 28.06
C GLU A 139 -20.65 -8.73 29.03
N VAL A 140 -19.74 -7.90 28.53
CA VAL A 140 -18.79 -7.15 29.39
C VAL A 140 -19.54 -6.21 30.34
N CYS A 141 -20.54 -5.46 29.83
CA CYS A 141 -21.39 -4.60 30.65
C CYS A 141 -22.17 -5.40 31.70
N GLY A 142 -22.75 -6.53 31.31
CA GLY A 142 -23.46 -7.43 32.22
C GLY A 142 -22.57 -7.95 33.34
N ARG A 143 -21.36 -8.41 33.00
CA ARG A 143 -20.37 -8.85 33.98
C ARG A 143 -19.97 -7.74 34.95
N GLN A 144 -19.78 -6.51 34.44
CA GLN A 144 -19.44 -5.37 35.30
C GLN A 144 -20.59 -5.02 36.26
N ALA A 145 -21.84 -5.08 35.80
CA ALA A 145 -23.01 -4.85 36.65
C ALA A 145 -23.14 -5.90 37.76
N LEU A 146 -22.87 -7.18 37.45
CA LEU A 146 -22.87 -8.26 38.43
C LEU A 146 -21.79 -8.03 39.51
N LEU A 147 -20.57 -7.64 39.12
CA LEU A 147 -19.50 -7.33 40.06
C LEU A 147 -19.86 -6.15 40.98
N GLN A 148 -20.57 -5.14 40.46
CA GLN A 148 -21.06 -4.02 41.28
C GLN A 148 -22.14 -4.47 42.27
N LEU A 149 -23.08 -5.31 41.83
CA LEU A 149 -24.12 -5.86 42.70
C LEU A 149 -23.52 -6.69 43.84
N ASP A 150 -22.54 -7.53 43.56
CA ASP A 150 -21.82 -8.31 44.57
C ASP A 150 -21.12 -7.40 45.60
N GLY A 151 -20.57 -6.28 45.14
CA GLY A 151 -20.00 -5.25 46.01
C GLY A 151 -21.05 -4.61 46.93
N ILE A 152 -22.22 -4.26 46.39
CA ILE A 152 -23.33 -3.70 47.16
C ILE A 152 -23.86 -4.72 48.20
N LEU A 153 -24.06 -5.98 47.80
CA LEU A 153 -24.53 -7.02 48.70
C LEU A 153 -23.55 -7.25 49.85
N ARG A 154 -22.24 -7.28 49.57
CA ARG A 154 -21.21 -7.38 50.61
C ARG A 154 -21.26 -6.20 51.57
N TRP A 155 -21.37 -4.98 51.03
CA TRP A 155 -21.49 -3.77 51.85
C TRP A 155 -22.73 -3.79 52.74
N ILE A 156 -23.89 -4.25 52.24
CA ILE A 156 -25.11 -4.41 53.04
C ILE A 156 -24.88 -5.38 54.21
N VAL A 157 -24.24 -6.51 53.96
CA VAL A 157 -23.93 -7.52 54.99
C VAL A 157 -22.97 -6.94 56.04
N GLU A 158 -21.92 -6.23 55.62
CA GLU A 158 -20.98 -5.57 56.52
C GLU A 158 -21.67 -4.50 57.38
N LEU A 159 -22.55 -3.69 56.78
CA LEU A 159 -23.33 -2.68 57.49
C LEU A 159 -24.26 -3.30 58.54
N GLN A 160 -24.95 -4.39 58.19
CA GLN A 160 -25.78 -5.14 59.15
C GLN A 160 -24.95 -5.72 60.29
N ALA A 161 -23.78 -6.29 59.99
CA ALA A 161 -22.89 -6.82 61.00
C ALA A 161 -22.38 -5.72 61.96
N ALA A 162 -21.95 -4.57 61.42
CA ALA A 162 -21.51 -3.43 62.24
C ALA A 162 -22.63 -2.91 63.15
N TRP A 163 -23.85 -2.78 62.62
CA TRP A 163 -25.02 -2.36 63.40
C TRP A 163 -25.33 -3.31 64.57
N MET A 164 -25.23 -4.63 64.35
CA MET A 164 -25.40 -5.62 65.41
C MET A 164 -24.29 -5.54 66.46
N GLN A 165 -23.04 -5.24 66.06
CA GLN A 165 -21.92 -5.08 67.00
C GLN A 165 -22.05 -3.86 67.91
N GLU A 166 -22.74 -2.81 67.47
CA GLU A 166 -23.08 -1.65 68.31
C GLU A 166 -24.23 -1.92 69.30
N GLY A 167 -24.71 -3.17 69.39
CA GLY A 167 -25.72 -3.59 70.37
C GLY A 167 -27.16 -3.29 69.94
N MET A 168 -27.36 -2.85 68.71
CA MET A 168 -28.68 -2.63 68.14
C MET A 168 -29.22 -3.94 67.53
N ALA A 169 -30.49 -4.27 67.80
CA ALA A 169 -31.16 -5.41 67.17
C ALA A 169 -31.47 -5.09 65.68
N SER A 170 -32.32 -5.91 65.05
CA SER A 170 -32.89 -5.62 63.71
C SER A 170 -33.19 -4.12 63.55
N PHE A 171 -32.68 -3.53 62.46
CA PHE A 171 -32.87 -2.09 62.17
C PHE A 171 -34.36 -1.74 62.15
N HIS A 172 -35.18 -2.61 61.57
CA HIS A 172 -36.63 -2.46 61.52
C HIS A 172 -37.24 -2.38 62.93
N ASP A 173 -36.81 -3.26 63.83
CA ASP A 173 -37.36 -3.34 65.18
C ASP A 173 -36.89 -2.16 66.05
N SER A 174 -35.63 -1.73 65.85
CA SER A 174 -35.06 -0.54 66.51
C SER A 174 -35.78 0.74 66.06
N PHE A 175 -36.08 0.87 64.76
CA PHE A 175 -36.80 2.04 64.23
C PHE A 175 -38.27 2.05 64.67
N HIS A 176 -38.93 0.90 64.68
CA HIS A 176 -40.30 0.77 65.20
C HIS A 176 -40.39 1.09 66.70
N ALA A 177 -39.41 0.65 67.49
CA ALA A 177 -39.34 0.99 68.91
C ALA A 177 -39.18 2.50 69.13
N VAL A 178 -38.31 3.15 68.35
CA VAL A 178 -38.10 4.61 68.43
C VAL A 178 -39.35 5.38 68.00
N ILE A 179 -40.01 5.02 66.91
CA ILE A 179 -41.26 5.66 66.47
C ILE A 179 -42.38 5.44 67.50
N GLY A 180 -42.46 4.26 68.11
CA GLY A 180 -43.41 3.97 69.19
C GLY A 180 -43.21 4.88 70.40
N GLU A 181 -41.95 5.05 70.84
CA GLU A 181 -41.62 5.94 71.95
C GLU A 181 -41.85 7.44 71.61
N VAL A 182 -41.57 7.87 70.38
CA VAL A 182 -41.86 9.23 69.93
C VAL A 182 -43.37 9.52 69.91
N ASN A 183 -44.18 8.57 69.44
CA ASN A 183 -45.63 8.73 69.44
C ASN A 183 -46.22 8.75 70.85
N LYS A 184 -45.66 7.95 71.77
CA LYS A 184 -46.04 7.94 73.19
C LYS A 184 -45.71 9.27 73.88
N LYS A 185 -44.56 9.88 73.59
CA LYS A 185 -44.18 11.21 74.11
C LYS A 185 -44.97 12.38 73.48
N ARG A 186 -45.67 12.15 72.37
CA ARG A 186 -46.49 13.15 71.68
C ARG A 186 -47.96 13.14 72.12
N THR A 187 -48.37 12.09 72.83
CA THR A 187 -49.75 11.85 73.29
C THR A 187 -49.91 11.89 74.81
N GLY A 188 -48.85 12.22 75.55
CA GLY A 188 -48.88 12.60 76.96
C GLY A 188 -48.44 14.05 77.13
#